data_AF-A0A3M6K1G5-F1
#
_entry.id   AF-A0A3M6K1G5-F1
#
_cell.length_a   1.000
_cell.length_b   1.000
_cell.length_c   1.000
_cell.angle_alpha   90.00
_cell.angle_beta   90.00
_cell.angle_gamma   90.00
#
_symmetry.space_group_name_H-M   'P 1'
#
loop_
_entity.id
_entity.type
_entity.pdbx_description
1 polymer ?
#
loop_
_entity_poly.entity_id
_entity_poly.type
_entity_poly.pdbx_seq_one_letter_code
_entity_poly.pdbx_strand_id
1 'polypeptide(L)' 'MNFLSKKVLDFQKKKLVSAEETLRKYIREMEKIENKDKPNEQENCKKMIKIWTENIEKIKKEIKKIESR' A
#
# COMPACT_ATOMS: atom_id res chain seq x y z
N MET A 1 13.41 3.93 -22.25
CA MET A 1 12.78 4.80 -21.23
C MET A 1 13.50 6.15 -21.14
N ASN A 2 12.79 7.28 -21.28
CA ASN A 2 13.39 8.62 -21.21
C ASN A 2 13.61 9.10 -19.75
N PHE A 3 14.36 10.20 -19.56
CA PHE A 3 14.71 10.73 -18.22
C PHE A 3 13.48 11.07 -17.35
N LEU A 4 12.43 11.62 -17.95
CA LEU A 4 11.19 11.94 -17.25
C LEU A 4 10.46 10.66 -16.80
N SER A 5 10.35 9.67 -17.67
CA SER A 5 9.77 8.36 -17.35
C SER A 5 10.54 7.66 -16.23
N LYS A 6 11.88 7.78 -16.19
CA LYS A 6 12.69 7.24 -15.09
C LYS A 6 12.38 7.91 -13.76
N LYS A 7 12.30 9.25 -13.71
CA LYS A 7 11.92 9.97 -12.49
C LYS A 7 10.51 9.62 -12.00
N VAL A 8 9.56 9.50 -12.93
CA VAL A 8 8.19 9.10 -12.60
C VAL A 8 8.18 7.66 -12.08
N LEU A 9 8.92 6.74 -12.70
CA LEU A 9 9.05 5.36 -12.23
C LEU A 9 9.64 5.30 -10.81
N ASP A 10 10.72 6.03 -10.55
CA ASP A 10 11.35 6.09 -9.22
C ASP A 10 10.38 6.63 -8.16
N PHE A 11 9.61 7.65 -8.51
CA PHE A 11 8.58 8.19 -7.62
C PHE A 11 7.46 7.18 -7.32
N GLN A 12 7.00 6.45 -8.33
CA GLN A 12 5.98 5.41 -8.14
C GLN A 12 6.51 4.24 -7.31
N LYS A 13 7.78 3.84 -7.49
CA LYS A 13 8.43 2.82 -6.66
C LYS A 13 8.54 3.26 -5.20
N LYS A 14 8.89 4.53 -4.93
CA LYS A 14 8.90 5.07 -3.56
C LYS A 14 7.51 5.08 -2.93
N LYS A 15 6.48 5.49 -3.69
CA LYS A 15 5.08 5.41 -3.24
C LYS A 15 4.66 3.99 -2.90
N LEU A 16 5.08 3.01 -3.72
CA LEU A 16 4.78 1.60 -3.49
C LEU A 16 5.34 1.13 -2.15
N VAL A 17 6.63 1.40 -1.88
CA VAL A 17 7.29 1.02 -0.62
C VAL A 17 6.55 1.62 0.58
N SER A 18 6.23 2.92 0.54
CA SER A 18 5.52 3.60 1.62
C SER A 18 4.11 3.04 1.85
N ALA A 19 3.39 2.68 0.78
CA ALA A 19 2.08 2.05 0.87
C ALA A 19 2.17 0.62 1.47
N GLU A 20 3.18 -0.17 1.08
CA GLU A 20 3.43 -1.51 1.62
C GLU A 20 3.83 -1.47 3.10
N GLU A 21 4.63 -0.49 3.53
CA GLU A 21 4.96 -0.26 4.94
C GLU A 21 3.72 0.10 5.76
N THR A 22 2.86 0.97 5.21
CA THR A 22 1.61 1.36 5.88
C THR A 22 0.65 0.18 5.99
N LEU A 23 0.50 -0.63 4.95
CA LEU A 23 -0.29 -1.85 4.99
C LEU A 23 0.24 -2.81 6.08
N ARG A 24 1.56 -3.03 6.13
CA ARG A 24 2.20 -3.88 7.16
C ARG A 24 1.94 -3.34 8.57
N LYS A 25 1.93 -2.02 8.76
CA LYS A 25 1.59 -1.41 10.05
C LYS A 25 0.18 -1.78 10.48
N TYR A 26 -0.82 -1.62 9.60
CA TYR A 26 -2.21 -1.97 9.93
C TYR A 26 -2.43 -3.47 10.14
N ILE A 27 -1.72 -4.34 9.41
CA ILE A 27 -1.75 -5.79 9.67
C ILE A 27 -1.24 -6.10 11.07
N ARG A 28 -0.08 -5.54 11.46
CA ARG A 28 0.47 -5.72 12.81
C ARG A 28 -0.41 -5.12 13.91
N GLU A 29 -1.06 -4.00 13.64
CA GLU A 29 -2.04 -3.42 14.55
C GLU A 29 -3.23 -4.37 14.72
N MET A 30 -3.75 -4.91 13.61
CA MET A 30 -4.85 -5.88 13.64
C MET A 30 -4.50 -7.11 14.48
N GLU A 31 -3.31 -7.71 14.32
CA GLU A 31 -2.84 -8.84 15.14
C GLU A 31 -2.77 -8.50 16.65
N LYS A 32 -2.38 -7.26 16.99
CA LYS A 32 -2.32 -6.80 18.39
C LYS A 32 -3.69 -6.56 19.01
N ILE A 33 -4.66 -6.17 18.18
CA ILE A 33 -6.02 -5.83 18.62
C ILE A 33 -6.94 -7.05 18.53
N GLU A 34 -6.61 -8.08 17.76
CA GLU A 34 -7.37 -9.34 17.70
C GLU A 34 -7.54 -9.99 19.08
N ASN A 35 -6.53 -9.85 19.93
CA ASN A 35 -6.53 -10.34 21.31
C ASN A 35 -7.15 -9.36 22.33
N LYS A 36 -7.62 -8.19 21.89
CA LYS A 36 -8.23 -7.16 22.74
C LYS A 36 -9.67 -6.99 22.30
N ASP A 37 -10.61 -7.01 23.23
CA ASP A 37 -12.05 -6.93 22.95
C ASP A 37 -12.45 -5.50 22.50
N LYS A 38 -12.01 -5.13 21.30
CA LYS A 38 -12.06 -3.79 20.72
C LYS A 38 -12.58 -3.85 19.27
N PRO A 39 -13.86 -4.18 19.08
CA PRO A 39 -14.45 -4.42 17.76
C PRO A 39 -14.32 -3.24 16.78
N ASN A 40 -14.46 -2.00 17.27
CA ASN A 40 -14.36 -0.80 16.45
C ASN A 40 -12.95 -0.59 15.86
N GLU A 41 -11.91 -0.83 16.65
CA GLU A 41 -10.52 -0.71 16.20
C GLU A 41 -10.17 -1.81 15.18
N GLN A 42 -10.70 -3.02 15.37
CA GLN A 42 -10.54 -4.13 14.41
C GLN A 42 -11.22 -3.82 13.07
N GLU A 43 -12.45 -3.29 13.08
CA GLU A 43 -13.15 -2.92 11.85
C GLU A 43 -12.40 -1.81 11.08
N ASN A 44 -11.89 -0.81 11.79
CA ASN A 44 -11.08 0.25 11.20
C ASN A 44 -9.80 -0.31 10.57
N CYS A 45 -9.09 -1.23 11.26
CA CYS A 45 -7.91 -1.88 10.69
C CYS A 45 -8.26 -2.68 9.43
N LYS A 46 -9.34 -3.47 9.44
CA LYS A 46 -9.81 -4.21 8.25
C LYS A 46 -10.11 -3.28 7.07
N LYS A 47 -10.80 -2.15 7.31
CA LYS A 47 -11.07 -1.13 6.29
C LYS A 47 -9.79 -0.55 5.72
N MET A 48 -8.84 -0.19 6.59
CA MET A 48 -7.54 0.36 6.15
C MET A 48 -6.73 -0.65 5.35
N ILE A 49 -6.67 -1.92 5.79
CA ILE A 49 -5.99 -3.00 5.06
C ILE A 49 -6.57 -3.13 3.65
N LYS A 50 -7.89 -3.11 3.49
CA LYS A 50 -8.55 -3.17 2.18
C LYS A 50 -8.16 -1.98 1.29
N ILE A 51 -8.27 -0.76 1.82
CA ILE A 51 -7.93 0.47 1.08
C ILE A 51 -6.47 0.45 0.62
N TRP A 52 -5.54 0.12 1.50
CA TRP A 52 -4.11 0.10 1.17
C TRP A 52 -3.76 -1.02 0.19
N THR A 53 -4.42 -2.17 0.29
CA THR A 53 -4.27 -3.26 -0.69
C THR A 53 -4.69 -2.82 -2.09
N GLU A 54 -5.87 -2.20 -2.23
CA GLU A 54 -6.34 -1.65 -3.51
C GLU A 54 -5.41 -0.55 -4.05
N ASN A 55 -4.88 0.30 -3.18
CA ASN A 55 -3.95 1.36 -3.56
C ASN A 55 -2.61 0.78 -4.09
N ILE A 56 -2.07 -0.24 -3.42
CA ILE A 56 -0.87 -0.96 -3.86
C ILE A 56 -1.06 -1.57 -5.25
N GLU A 57 -2.21 -2.18 -5.52
CA GLU A 57 -2.50 -2.73 -6.85
C GLU A 57 -2.53 -1.65 -7.95
N LYS A 58 -3.13 -0.49 -7.66
CA LYS A 58 -3.15 0.64 -8.61
C LYS A 58 -1.73 1.13 -8.91
N ILE A 59 -0.90 1.31 -7.88
CA ILE A 59 0.50 1.73 -8.04
C ILE A 59 1.28 0.68 -8.86
N LYS A 60 1.11 -0.62 -8.57
CA LYS A 60 1.74 -1.72 -9.34
C LYS A 60 1.32 -1.69 -10.83
N LYS A 61 0.04 -1.44 -11.12
CA LYS A 61 -0.46 -1.29 -12.50
C LYS A 61 0.17 -0.08 -13.21
N GLU A 62 0.33 1.04 -12.52
CA GLU A 62 0.99 2.24 -13.08
C GLU A 62 2.47 2.00 -13.37
N ILE A 63 3.21 1.39 -12.44
CA ILE A 63 4.61 0.99 -12.62
C ILE A 63 4.75 0.11 -13.87
N LYS A 64 3.91 -0.93 -13.98
CA LYS A 64 3.95 -1.85 -15.12
C LYS A 64 3.70 -1.15 -16.46
N LYS A 65 2.77 -0.19 -16.50
CA LYS A 65 2.50 0.63 -17.70
C LYS A 65 3.67 1.53 -18.10
N ILE A 66 4.45 2.01 -17.13
CA ILE A 66 5.64 2.82 -17.39
C ILE A 66 6.78 1.93 -17.87
N GLU A 67 6.99 0.78 -17.24
CA GLU A 67 8.05 -0.17 -17.60
C GLU A 67 7.81 -0.85 -18.96
N SER A 68 6.56 -0.97 -19.40
CA SER A 68 6.21 -1.48 -20.73
C SER A 68 6.33 -0.45 -21.87
N ARG A 69 6.78 0.79 -21.60
CA ARG A 69 6.97 1.87 -22.59
C ARG A 69 8.46 2.09 -22.89
#